data_AF-A0A354XUD0-F1
#
_entry.id   AF-A0A354XUD0-F1
#
_cell.length_a   1.000
_cell.length_b   1.000
_cell.length_c   1.000
_cell.angle_alpha   90.00
_cell.angle_beta   90.00
_cell.angle_gamma   90.00
#
_symmetry.space_group_name_H-M   'P 1'
#
loop_
_entity.id
_entity.type
_entity.pdbx_description
1 polymer ?
#
loop_
_entity_poly.entity_id
_entity_poly.type
_entity_poly.pdbx_seq_one_letter_code
_entity_poly.pdbx_strand_id
1 'polypeptide(L)'
;FYARPDTLSLGICNGCQLLMELGLIYPEAGKAHPKMQHNRSHKFESAFLSVEIPQNSSVMLKSLAGTKLGIWVAHGEGRFELPGQESAYNIAAKYVYDEYPGNPNGSDYKAAAVCSADGRHLAMMPH
;
A
#
# COMPACT_ATOMS: atom_id res chain seq x y z
N PHE A 1 8.24 16.61 11.76
CA PHE A 1 8.68 15.22 11.60
C PHE A 1 8.82 14.87 10.13
N TYR A 2 7.72 14.73 9.37
CA TYR A 2 7.73 14.30 7.94
C TYR A 2 8.56 15.19 6.99
N ALA A 3 8.63 16.50 7.23
CA ALA A 3 9.46 17.41 6.44
C ALA A 3 10.98 17.25 6.67
N ARG A 4 11.40 16.53 7.73
CA ARG A 4 12.82 16.30 7.99
C ARG A 4 13.35 15.23 7.04
N PRO A 5 14.54 15.39 6.44
CA PRO A 5 15.09 14.47 5.43
C PRO A 5 15.61 13.14 6.00
N ASP A 6 15.71 13.02 7.32
CA ASP A 6 16.37 11.93 8.05
C ASP A 6 15.39 11.06 8.87
N THR A 7 14.08 11.18 8.61
CA THR A 7 13.05 10.44 9.33
C THR A 7 12.44 9.35 8.45
N LEU A 8 12.04 8.25 9.08
CA LEU A 8 11.29 7.14 8.47
C LEU A 8 9.96 6.99 9.20
N SER A 9 8.91 6.58 8.47
CA SER A 9 7.62 6.22 9.09
C SER A 9 7.01 4.99 8.45
N LEU A 10 6.28 4.24 9.25
CA LEU A 10 5.56 3.03 8.83
C LEU A 10 4.12 3.12 9.35
N GLY A 11 3.16 3.07 8.43
CA GLY A 11 1.74 2.94 8.73
C GLY A 11 1.24 1.58 8.29
N ILE A 12 0.77 0.76 9.23
CA ILE A 12 0.22 -0.57 8.97
C ILE A 12 -1.30 -0.56 9.19
N CYS A 13 -2.06 -1.13 8.25
CA CYS A 13 -3.52 -1.23 8.27
C CYS A 13 -4.19 0.12 8.56
N ASN A 14 -4.71 0.36 9.76
CA ASN A 14 -5.29 1.66 10.12
C ASN A 14 -4.24 2.80 10.07
N GLY A 15 -2.99 2.51 10.43
CA GLY A 15 -1.89 3.46 10.23
C GLY A 15 -1.65 3.80 8.76
N CYS A 16 -1.85 2.85 7.84
CA CYS A 16 -1.79 3.10 6.39
C CYS A 16 -2.90 4.05 5.97
N GLN A 17 -4.14 3.79 6.41
CA GLN A 17 -5.29 4.66 6.14
C GLN A 17 -5.04 6.09 6.63
N LEU A 18 -4.53 6.24 7.85
CA LEU A 18 -4.19 7.56 8.41
C LEU A 18 -3.12 8.30 7.58
N LEU A 19 -2.06 7.61 7.15
CA LEU A 19 -1.02 8.24 6.32
C LEU A 19 -1.55 8.69 4.97
N MET A 20 -2.45 7.91 4.36
CA MET A 20 -3.11 8.27 3.10
C MET A 20 -4.04 9.48 3.32
N GLU A 21 -4.91 9.46 4.33
CA GLU A 21 -5.88 10.54 4.57
C GLU A 21 -5.22 11.88 4.94
N LEU A 22 -4.06 11.84 5.61
CA LEU A 22 -3.26 13.04 5.89
C LEU A 22 -2.48 13.56 4.67
N GLY A 23 -2.54 12.88 3.51
CA GLY A 23 -1.79 13.25 2.31
C GLY A 23 -0.28 13.13 2.47
N LEU A 24 0.19 12.28 3.39
CA LEU A 24 1.62 12.12 3.69
C LEU A 24 2.33 11.24 2.64
N ILE A 25 1.57 10.40 1.95
CA ILE A 25 1.99 9.67 0.76
C ILE A 25 1.40 10.39 -0.45
N TYR A 26 2.20 10.71 -1.47
CA TYR A 26 1.78 11.46 -2.67
C TYR A 26 1.20 12.88 -2.43
N PRO A 27 1.80 13.73 -1.57
CA PRO A 27 1.29 15.09 -1.34
C PRO A 27 1.15 15.94 -2.62
N GLU A 28 1.97 15.65 -3.64
CA GLU A 28 1.95 16.32 -4.95
C GLU A 28 0.66 16.07 -5.75
N ALA A 29 -0.10 15.01 -5.43
CA ALA A 29 -1.32 14.65 -6.17
C ALA A 29 -2.51 15.58 -5.86
N GLY A 30 -2.46 16.35 -4.78
CA GLY A 30 -3.49 17.34 -4.42
C GLY A 30 -4.91 16.75 -4.43
N LYS A 31 -5.81 17.28 -5.27
CA LYS A 31 -7.20 16.79 -5.37
C LYS A 31 -7.34 15.39 -5.98
N ALA A 32 -6.32 14.92 -6.70
CA ALA A 32 -6.26 13.59 -7.29
C ALA A 32 -5.56 12.58 -6.37
N HIS A 33 -5.40 12.92 -5.09
CA HIS A 33 -4.75 12.07 -4.10
C HIS A 33 -5.47 10.72 -3.98
N PRO A 34 -4.72 9.59 -4.00
CA PRO A 34 -5.31 8.26 -3.95
C PRO A 34 -5.94 7.95 -2.59
N LYS A 35 -7.02 7.16 -2.58
CA LYS A 35 -7.82 6.96 -1.38
C LYS A 35 -7.83 5.51 -0.93
N MET A 36 -8.12 5.33 0.36
CA MET A 36 -8.50 4.03 0.90
C MET A 36 -10.02 3.92 0.87
N GLN A 37 -10.52 2.80 0.36
CA GLN A 37 -11.94 2.53 0.19
C GLN A 37 -12.32 1.20 0.84
N HIS A 38 -13.63 1.00 0.99
CA HIS A 38 -14.19 -0.30 1.35
C HIS A 38 -13.73 -1.38 0.37
N ASN A 39 -13.41 -2.56 0.91
CA ASN A 39 -13.11 -3.75 0.11
C ASN A 39 -14.26 -3.98 -0.89
N ARG A 40 -13.94 -4.43 -2.12
CA ARG A 40 -14.98 -4.78 -3.11
C ARG A 40 -15.94 -5.88 -2.63
N SER A 41 -15.51 -6.74 -1.71
CA SER A 41 -16.36 -7.77 -1.09
C SER A 41 -17.43 -7.19 -0.16
N HIS A 42 -17.31 -5.91 0.24
CA HIS A 42 -18.12 -5.28 1.29
C HIS A 42 -18.08 -6.03 2.63
N LYS A 43 -16.99 -6.79 2.87
CA LYS A 43 -16.76 -7.55 4.10
C LYS A 43 -15.39 -7.25 4.69
N PHE A 44 -15.26 -7.54 5.98
CA PHE A 44 -13.98 -7.65 6.63
C PHE A 44 -13.28 -8.92 6.17
N GLU A 45 -12.05 -8.79 5.67
CA GLU A 45 -11.23 -9.90 5.20
C GLU A 45 -10.12 -10.20 6.21
N SER A 46 -10.04 -11.46 6.62
CA SER A 46 -9.02 -11.97 7.54
C SER A 46 -8.38 -13.22 6.97
N ALA A 47 -7.17 -13.11 6.42
CA ALA A 47 -6.53 -14.20 5.69
C ALA A 47 -5.00 -14.12 5.76
N PHE A 48 -4.35 -15.26 5.53
CA PHE A 48 -2.92 -15.33 5.25
C PHE A 48 -2.71 -15.46 3.74
N LEU A 49 -2.12 -14.45 3.12
CA LEU A 49 -1.99 -14.34 1.67
C LEU A 49 -0.53 -14.16 1.26
N SER A 50 -0.27 -14.21 -0.05
CA SER A 50 1.05 -13.98 -0.60
C SER A 50 1.14 -12.60 -1.24
N VAL A 51 2.22 -11.88 -0.93
CA VAL A 51 2.61 -10.64 -1.60
C VAL A 51 3.93 -10.82 -2.33
N GLU A 52 4.13 -10.08 -3.40
CA GLU A 52 5.42 -9.89 -4.05
C GLU A 52 5.94 -8.47 -3.80
N ILE A 53 7.25 -8.37 -3.60
CA ILE A 53 7.94 -7.08 -3.46
C ILE A 53 8.55 -6.73 -4.83
N PRO A 54 7.95 -5.82 -5.62
CA PRO A 54 8.54 -5.40 -6.89
C PRO A 54 9.82 -4.57 -6.65
N GLN A 55 10.53 -4.24 -7.72
CA GLN A 55 11.54 -3.17 -7.64
C GLN A 55 10.86 -1.88 -7.18
N ASN A 56 11.38 -1.26 -6.12
CA ASN A 56 10.75 -0.12 -5.47
C ASN A 56 11.79 0.79 -4.81
N SER A 57 11.36 2.00 -4.46
CA SER A 57 12.19 3.02 -3.81
C SER A 57 12.13 3.00 -2.27
N SER A 58 11.31 2.13 -1.66
CA SER A 58 11.13 2.11 -0.21
C SER A 58 12.43 1.76 0.51
N VAL A 59 12.84 2.59 1.46
CA VAL A 59 14.00 2.32 2.32
C VAL A 59 13.82 1.00 3.08
N MET A 60 12.59 0.65 3.43
CA MET A 60 12.26 -0.53 4.24
C MET A 60 12.15 -1.83 3.42
N LEU A 61 11.74 -1.76 2.14
CA LEU A 61 11.40 -2.96 1.34
C LEU A 61 12.31 -3.18 0.13
N LYS A 62 13.15 -2.21 -0.27
CA LYS A 62 13.99 -2.35 -1.49
C LYS A 62 14.93 -3.56 -1.48
N SER A 63 15.45 -3.96 -0.32
CA SER A 63 16.35 -5.12 -0.22
C SER A 63 15.65 -6.47 -0.39
N LEU A 64 14.31 -6.47 -0.34
CA LEU A 64 13.46 -7.64 -0.54
C LEU A 64 12.90 -7.71 -1.96
N ALA A 65 13.29 -6.80 -2.87
CA ALA A 65 12.80 -6.79 -4.23
C ALA A 65 13.03 -8.14 -4.94
N GLY A 66 11.99 -8.64 -5.61
CA GLY A 66 11.96 -9.96 -6.25
C GLY A 66 11.49 -11.10 -5.34
N THR A 67 11.31 -10.87 -4.04
CA THR A 67 10.81 -11.90 -3.12
C THR A 67 9.29 -12.02 -3.15
N LYS A 68 8.80 -13.22 -2.80
CA LYS A 68 7.40 -13.50 -2.48
C LYS A 68 7.31 -13.94 -1.02
N LEU A 69 6.42 -13.32 -0.27
CA LEU A 69 6.30 -13.49 1.18
C LEU A 69 4.84 -13.81 1.54
N GLY A 70 4.66 -14.70 2.52
CA GLY A 70 3.38 -14.89 3.18
C GLY A 70 3.15 -13.80 4.22
N ILE A 71 1.96 -13.22 4.27
CA ILE A 71 1.63 -12.09 5.16
C ILE A 71 0.17 -12.13 5.62
N TRP A 72 -0.11 -11.60 6.82
CA TRP A 72 -1.46 -11.55 7.36
C TRP A 72 -2.22 -10.31 6.89
N VAL A 73 -3.51 -10.47 6.63
CA VAL A 73 -4.40 -9.39 6.22
C VAL A 73 -5.62 -9.40 7.14
N ALA A 74 -6.04 -8.22 7.61
CA ALA A 74 -7.15 -8.06 8.55
C ALA A 74 -7.76 -6.64 8.39
N HIS A 75 -8.64 -6.44 7.40
CA HIS A 75 -9.25 -5.12 7.14
C HIS A 75 -10.60 -5.20 6.39
N GLY A 76 -11.47 -4.21 6.62
CA GLY A 76 -12.70 -3.98 5.83
C GLY A 76 -12.59 -2.85 4.79
N GLU A 77 -11.60 -1.96 4.97
CA GLU A 77 -11.40 -0.74 4.18
C GLU A 77 -9.96 -0.64 3.67
N GLY A 78 -9.46 -1.73 3.08
CA GLY A 78 -8.07 -1.85 2.64
C GLY A 78 -7.85 -1.61 1.16
N ARG A 79 -8.86 -1.16 0.42
CA ARG A 79 -8.75 -1.02 -1.04
C ARG A 79 -8.03 0.27 -1.40
N PHE A 80 -6.87 0.16 -2.02
CA PHE A 80 -6.23 1.30 -2.69
C PHE A 80 -6.99 1.65 -3.96
N GLU A 81 -7.56 2.85 -4.01
CA GLU A 81 -8.16 3.46 -5.19
C GLU A 81 -7.14 4.43 -5.81
N LEU A 82 -6.57 4.00 -6.94
CA LEU A 82 -5.42 4.61 -7.61
C LEU A 82 -5.84 5.04 -9.04
N PRO A 83 -6.50 6.21 -9.21
CA PRO A 83 -7.18 6.58 -10.46
C PRO A 83 -6.27 6.89 -11.66
N GLY A 84 -4.97 7.08 -11.44
CA GLY A 84 -3.96 7.32 -12.47
C GLY A 84 -3.36 6.04 -13.01
N GLN A 85 -2.37 6.16 -13.90
CA GLN A 85 -1.59 5.01 -14.38
C GLN A 85 -0.69 4.47 -13.28
N GLU A 86 -0.42 3.16 -13.31
CA GLU A 86 0.43 2.48 -12.33
C GLU A 86 1.79 3.15 -12.11
N SER A 87 2.41 3.63 -13.19
CA SER A 87 3.72 4.30 -13.18
C SER A 87 3.75 5.60 -12.38
N ALA A 88 2.59 6.16 -12.01
CA ALA A 88 2.49 7.32 -11.13
C ALA A 88 2.61 6.97 -9.64
N TYR A 89 2.65 5.68 -9.30
CA TYR A 89 2.61 5.20 -7.92
C TYR A 89 3.86 4.37 -7.55
N ASN A 90 4.45 4.68 -6.41
CA ASN A 90 5.52 3.89 -5.82
C ASN A 90 4.94 2.72 -5.01
N ILE A 91 4.46 1.70 -5.73
CA ILE A 91 3.92 0.48 -5.14
C ILE A 91 5.07 -0.38 -4.60
N ALA A 92 5.14 -0.54 -3.28
CA ALA A 92 6.22 -1.25 -2.60
C ALA A 92 5.91 -2.73 -2.33
N ALA A 93 4.64 -3.12 -2.37
CA ALA A 93 4.20 -4.51 -2.29
C ALA A 93 2.91 -4.71 -3.07
N LYS A 94 2.75 -5.87 -3.70
CA LYS A 94 1.54 -6.27 -4.43
C LYS A 94 1.04 -7.62 -3.97
N TYR A 95 -0.27 -7.82 -3.96
CA TYR A 95 -0.83 -9.16 -3.90
C TYR A 95 -0.37 -9.95 -5.14
N VAL A 96 0.01 -11.21 -4.94
CA VAL A 96 0.52 -12.07 -6.03
C VAL A 96 -0.56 -12.28 -7.10
N TYR A 97 -1.78 -12.59 -6.67
CA TYR A 97 -2.94 -12.81 -7.53
C TYR A 97 -3.82 -11.56 -7.60
N ASP A 98 -4.53 -11.36 -8.73
CA ASP A 98 -5.38 -10.18 -8.94
C ASP A 98 -6.82 -10.40 -8.45
N GLU A 99 -7.24 -11.67 -8.46
CA GLU A 99 -8.60 -12.05 -8.19
C GLU A 99 -8.82 -12.35 -6.71
N TYR A 100 -10.05 -12.13 -6.24
CA TYR A 100 -10.48 -12.59 -4.93
C TYR A 100 -10.40 -14.14 -4.85
N PRO A 101 -9.88 -14.74 -3.77
CA PRO A 101 -9.47 -14.11 -2.51
C PRO A 101 -7.97 -13.71 -2.44
N GLY A 102 -7.20 -13.91 -3.50
CA GLY A 102 -5.76 -13.60 -3.51
C GLY A 102 -5.44 -12.10 -3.45
N ASN A 103 -6.28 -11.28 -4.09
CA ASN A 103 -6.44 -9.85 -3.82
C ASN A 103 -7.73 -9.66 -2.99
N PRO A 104 -7.64 -9.51 -1.66
CA PRO A 104 -8.81 -9.59 -0.79
C PRO A 104 -9.69 -8.34 -0.86
N ASN A 105 -9.12 -7.19 -1.21
CA ASN A 105 -9.81 -5.90 -1.21
C ASN A 105 -10.17 -5.39 -2.61
N GLY A 106 -9.56 -5.95 -3.66
CA GLY A 106 -9.73 -5.50 -5.05
C GLY A 106 -9.05 -4.16 -5.31
N SER A 107 -7.88 -3.94 -4.69
CA SER A 107 -7.05 -2.74 -4.90
C SER A 107 -6.58 -2.64 -6.35
N ASP A 108 -6.50 -1.42 -6.85
CA ASP A 108 -5.92 -1.14 -8.16
C ASP A 108 -4.45 -1.60 -8.19
N TYR A 109 -4.02 -2.16 -9.32
CA TYR A 109 -2.67 -2.70 -9.53
C TYR A 109 -2.25 -3.76 -8.51
N LYS A 110 -3.22 -4.41 -7.85
CA LYS A 110 -3.00 -5.36 -6.74
C LYS A 110 -2.21 -4.74 -5.58
N ALA A 111 -2.25 -3.42 -5.42
CA ALA A 111 -1.43 -2.75 -4.44
C ALA A 111 -1.74 -3.25 -3.01
N ALA A 112 -0.69 -3.59 -2.28
CA ALA A 112 -0.75 -3.96 -0.86
C ALA A 112 0.04 -2.97 0.01
N ALA A 113 1.02 -2.29 -0.57
CA ALA A 113 1.75 -1.19 0.07
C ALA A 113 2.19 -0.13 -0.95
N VAL A 114 2.24 1.12 -0.52
CA VAL A 114 2.74 2.28 -1.27
C VAL A 114 3.71 3.08 -0.42
N CYS A 115 4.61 3.83 -1.04
CA CYS A 115 5.55 4.69 -0.31
C CYS A 115 5.68 6.09 -0.93
N SER A 116 6.20 7.04 -0.15
CA SER A 116 6.49 8.40 -0.61
C SER A 116 7.47 8.42 -1.79
N ALA A 117 7.54 9.55 -2.51
CA ALA A 117 8.45 9.74 -3.65
C ALA A 117 9.93 9.42 -3.29
N ASP A 118 10.34 9.79 -2.07
CA ASP A 118 11.67 9.54 -1.52
C ASP A 118 11.82 8.18 -0.81
N GLY A 119 10.76 7.37 -0.76
CA GLY A 119 10.74 6.03 -0.19
C GLY A 119 10.85 5.94 1.34
N ARG A 120 10.80 7.07 2.07
CA ARG A 120 11.00 7.09 3.53
C ARG A 120 9.74 6.80 4.34
N HIS A 121 8.57 7.04 3.76
CA HIS A 121 7.28 6.85 4.40
C HIS A 121 6.55 5.71 3.71
N LEU A 122 6.32 4.61 4.43
CA LEU A 122 5.68 3.40 3.92
C LEU A 122 4.28 3.24 4.52
N ALA A 123 3.29 3.01 3.67
CA ALA A 123 1.91 2.72 4.06
C ALA A 123 1.52 1.34 3.48
N MET A 124 1.15 0.41 4.36
CA MET A 124 0.90 -1.00 4.01
C MET A 124 -0.37 -1.51 4.68
N MET A 125 -1.20 -2.25 3.94
CA MET A 125 -2.44 -2.83 4.49
C MET A 125 -2.25 -4.17 5.21
N PRO A 126 -1.45 -5.12 4.68
CA PRO A 126 -1.06 -6.32 5.42
C PRO A 126 -0.23 -6.03 6.69
N HIS A 127 -0.16 -7.00 7.61
CA HIS A 127 0.59 -6.95 8.88
C HIS A 127 1.82 -7.87 8.85
#